data_AF-A0A9P5JN10-F1
#
_entry.id   AF-A0A9P5JN10-F1
#
_cell.length_a   1.000
_cell.length_b   1.000
_cell.length_c   1.000
_cell.angle_alpha   90.00
_cell.angle_beta   90.00
_cell.angle_gamma   90.00
#
_symmetry.space_group_name_H-M   'P 1'
#
loop_
_entity.id
_entity.type
_entity.pdbx_description
1 polymer ?
#
loop_
_entity_poly.entity_id
_entity_poly.type
_entity_poly.pdbx_seq_one_letter_code
_entity_poly.pdbx_strand_id
1 'polypeptide(L)'
;MAGADRVEGCLFGNGERTGNVDIVTLALNLYTQGISPQLDFSDLYSVIETVTECNDLPIHPRHPYAGELVFTAFSGSHQDAIKKGFERRAAVGAKLWDIPYLPIDPADIGCTYEAVIRVNSQSGKAGIAYLVKQGLHLDLPRRLQISFYQVVQAISDATAKEMTTEDITGTFRRTYFLGSQYQGRLVLGAFNLTSIEDVPAPEKDAADSDAEEDASARRRFSGHISVDGVVRIVTGEGNGPLSALLNAIESYLDIKLSVREYAEHAIGEGSSTRAASYVELVSPEVNLKDKSSSSGGVWGVAVDSDIVTSGLRAVISAVNTVVKDGRKLPALGLTIGVGGPSSQNDVSSVVLNNLGFDIPTRMEAQFYGAVQVWAKKMGKEKISAEEIVELFNETYPHEDQSSSPSASSVPPKLVFKLVSHKLTNLEGSRRRFDGSVTLLDGKTEVTISGEGNGPLSALLAALQPHLSSPLSIREFSEHSIGEGTDVRAASYVELVMDGGAATAAKSSAWGLGVDQSITASGWKAVLAAASGVNSAGVANGHA
;
A
#
# COMPACT_ATOMS: atom_id res chain seq x y z
N MET A 1 5.39 65.15 16.54
CA MET A 1 5.70 65.44 17.96
C MET A 1 6.18 66.87 18.19
N ALA A 2 7.08 67.41 17.37
CA ALA A 2 7.59 68.80 17.49
C ALA A 2 6.77 69.86 16.72
N GLY A 3 5.53 69.55 16.33
CA GLY A 3 4.65 70.48 15.60
C GLY A 3 4.78 70.51 14.07
N ALA A 4 5.43 69.52 13.44
CA ALA A 4 5.45 69.42 11.98
C ALA A 4 4.13 68.85 11.42
N ASP A 5 3.65 69.43 10.32
CA ASP A 5 2.38 69.05 9.66
C ASP A 5 2.56 68.08 8.48
N ARG A 6 3.77 67.95 7.93
CA ARG A 6 4.04 67.12 6.75
C ARG A 6 5.45 66.52 6.77
N VAL A 7 5.57 65.31 6.22
CA VAL A 7 6.83 64.59 6.02
C VAL A 7 6.95 64.22 4.53
N GLU A 8 8.14 64.40 3.96
CA GLU A 8 8.48 63.95 2.61
C GLU A 8 9.43 62.76 2.69
N GLY A 9 9.25 61.76 1.82
CA GLY A 9 10.06 60.54 1.82
C GLY A 9 9.81 59.68 0.59
N CYS A 10 10.42 58.49 0.57
CA CYS A 10 10.27 57.50 -0.50
C CYS A 10 9.81 56.15 0.06
N LEU A 11 9.17 55.33 -0.78
CA LEU A 11 8.88 53.94 -0.43
C LEU A 11 10.19 53.17 -0.26
N PHE A 12 10.30 52.41 0.82
CA PHE A 12 11.48 51.63 1.21
C PHE A 12 12.77 52.45 1.33
N GLY A 13 12.63 53.76 1.58
CA GLY A 13 13.75 54.64 1.89
C GLY A 13 14.73 54.86 0.73
N ASN A 14 14.31 54.74 -0.53
CA ASN A 14 15.17 55.11 -1.66
C ASN A 14 15.50 56.62 -1.65
N GLY A 15 16.62 57.03 -2.27
CA GLY A 15 17.05 58.43 -2.35
C GLY A 15 18.57 58.60 -2.36
N GLU A 16 19.04 59.84 -2.24
CA GLU A 16 20.46 60.14 -2.35
C GLU A 16 21.28 59.56 -1.17
N ARG A 17 22.42 58.93 -1.46
CA ARG A 17 23.34 58.28 -0.50
C ARG A 17 22.68 57.18 0.33
N THR A 18 22.21 57.52 1.53
CA THR A 18 21.58 56.60 2.49
C THR A 18 20.07 56.50 2.27
N GLY A 19 19.51 57.34 1.39
CA GLY A 19 18.09 57.37 1.11
C GLY A 19 17.31 58.47 1.83
N ASN A 20 16.09 58.69 1.37
CA ASN A 20 15.10 59.50 2.10
C ASN A 20 14.46 58.67 3.23
N VAL A 21 13.66 59.32 4.08
CA VAL A 21 12.87 58.59 5.09
C VAL A 21 11.90 57.62 4.41
N ASP A 22 11.77 56.42 4.99
CA ASP A 22 10.90 55.38 4.47
C ASP A 22 9.43 55.61 4.87
N ILE A 23 8.59 55.89 3.86
CA ILE A 23 7.16 56.12 4.02
C ILE A 23 6.42 54.85 4.48
N VAL A 24 6.85 53.66 4.04
CA VAL A 24 6.22 52.39 4.45
C VAL A 24 6.44 52.16 5.94
N THR A 25 7.68 52.29 6.39
CA THR A 25 8.03 52.16 7.81
C THR A 25 7.28 53.19 8.67
N LEU A 26 7.20 54.46 8.25
CA LEU A 26 6.45 55.48 8.98
C LEU A 26 4.95 55.14 9.10
N ALA A 27 4.34 54.70 8.01
CA ALA A 27 2.92 54.35 7.98
C ALA A 27 2.60 53.13 8.86
N LEU A 28 3.38 52.06 8.75
CA LEU A 28 3.15 50.84 9.53
C LEU A 28 3.56 51.00 11.01
N ASN A 29 4.48 51.93 11.33
CA ASN A 29 4.72 52.34 12.71
C ASN A 29 3.49 53.04 13.33
N LEU A 30 2.74 53.84 12.56
CA LEU A 30 1.47 54.40 13.04
C LEU A 30 0.41 53.30 13.19
N TYR A 31 0.29 52.44 12.18
CA TYR A 31 -0.68 51.34 12.16
C TYR A 31 -0.53 50.42 13.37
N THR A 32 0.68 49.97 13.68
CA THR A 32 0.98 49.08 14.82
C THR A 32 0.71 49.71 16.18
N GLN A 33 0.57 51.04 16.25
CA GLN A 33 0.16 51.77 17.45
C GLN A 33 -1.34 52.12 17.45
N GLY A 34 -2.12 51.60 16.50
CA GLY A 34 -3.55 51.82 16.37
C GLY A 34 -3.92 53.18 15.76
N ILE A 35 -2.99 53.85 15.09
CA ILE A 35 -3.23 55.13 14.40
C ILE A 35 -3.29 54.86 12.90
N SER A 36 -4.40 55.25 12.26
CA SER A 36 -4.53 55.09 10.81
C SER A 36 -3.48 55.95 10.07
N PRO A 37 -2.64 55.36 9.21
CA PRO A 37 -1.68 56.11 8.41
C PRO A 37 -2.30 56.82 7.20
N GLN A 38 -3.59 56.59 6.92
CA GLN A 38 -4.28 57.06 5.71
C GLN A 38 -3.62 56.61 4.40
N LEU A 39 -2.85 55.53 4.45
CA LEU A 39 -2.21 54.84 3.34
C LEU A 39 -2.56 53.35 3.43
N ASP A 40 -2.70 52.70 2.27
CA ASP A 40 -3.03 51.28 2.19
C ASP A 40 -1.79 50.44 1.89
N PHE A 41 -1.51 49.49 2.77
CA PHE A 41 -0.43 48.52 2.65
C PHE A 41 -0.96 47.09 2.89
N SER A 42 -2.26 46.85 2.68
CA SER A 42 -2.89 45.54 2.87
C SER A 42 -2.32 44.47 1.93
N ASP A 43 -1.74 44.89 0.80
CA ASP A 43 -0.95 44.06 -0.10
C ASP A 43 0.44 44.66 -0.26
N LEU A 44 1.32 44.39 0.70
CA LEU A 44 2.67 44.96 0.69
C LEU A 44 3.55 44.34 -0.41
N TYR A 45 3.26 43.12 -0.86
CA TYR A 45 4.06 42.44 -1.88
C TYR A 45 3.95 43.11 -3.25
N SER A 46 2.76 43.54 -3.67
CA SER A 46 2.63 44.29 -4.93
C SER A 46 3.35 45.64 -4.88
N VAL A 47 3.39 46.28 -3.70
CA VAL A 47 4.18 47.51 -3.49
C VAL A 47 5.68 47.22 -3.59
N ILE A 48 6.17 46.15 -2.96
CA ILE A 48 7.57 45.71 -3.07
C ILE A 48 7.93 45.46 -4.54
N GLU A 49 7.16 44.64 -5.24
CA GLU A 49 7.36 44.30 -6.64
C GLU A 49 7.46 45.57 -7.50
N THR A 50 6.44 46.44 -7.43
CA THR A 50 6.40 47.69 -8.19
C THR A 50 7.62 48.58 -7.91
N VAL A 51 8.01 48.74 -6.64
CA VAL A 51 9.13 49.62 -6.27
C VAL A 51 10.47 49.01 -6.69
N THR A 52 10.64 47.70 -6.54
CA THR A 52 11.85 47.00 -7.01
C THR A 52 12.00 47.07 -8.53
N GLU A 53 10.90 46.95 -9.27
CA GLU A 53 10.89 47.11 -10.73
C GLU A 53 11.21 48.55 -11.16
N CYS A 54 10.63 49.55 -10.50
CA CYS A 54 10.87 50.97 -10.82
C CYS A 54 12.31 51.41 -10.51
N ASN A 55 12.90 50.88 -9.43
CA ASN A 55 14.20 51.34 -8.92
C ASN A 55 15.38 50.46 -9.36
N ASP A 56 15.14 49.25 -9.85
CA ASP A 56 16.15 48.21 -10.11
C ASP A 56 17.08 47.98 -8.90
N LEU A 57 16.48 48.02 -7.70
CA LEU A 57 17.15 47.84 -6.42
C LEU A 57 16.35 46.88 -5.54
N PRO A 58 17.00 45.86 -4.92
CA PRO A 58 16.31 44.91 -4.06
C PRO A 58 15.97 45.51 -2.69
N ILE A 59 14.92 44.97 -2.06
CA ILE A 59 14.64 45.24 -0.64
C ILE A 59 15.61 44.46 0.24
N HIS A 60 16.18 45.12 1.25
CA HIS A 60 17.07 44.44 2.17
C HIS A 60 16.31 43.37 2.99
N PRO A 61 16.85 42.17 3.24
CA PRO A 61 16.13 41.09 3.92
C PRO A 61 15.65 41.43 5.34
N ARG A 62 16.21 42.47 5.97
CA ARG A 62 15.82 42.98 7.30
C ARG A 62 15.13 44.34 7.26
N HIS A 63 14.75 44.82 6.07
CA HIS A 63 14.02 46.08 5.93
C HIS A 63 12.69 45.98 6.67
N PRO A 64 12.34 46.90 7.58
CA PRO A 64 11.13 46.78 8.39
C PRO A 64 9.88 46.48 7.55
N TYR A 65 9.07 45.52 8.02
CA TYR A 65 7.83 45.03 7.39
C TYR A 65 7.96 44.33 6.04
N ALA A 66 8.89 44.75 5.18
CA ALA A 66 9.01 44.29 3.79
C ALA A 66 10.14 43.29 3.55
N GLY A 67 11.11 43.21 4.47
CA GLY A 67 12.26 42.32 4.33
C GLY A 67 11.87 40.86 4.53
N GLU A 68 12.48 39.98 3.74
CA GLU A 68 12.23 38.53 3.73
C GLU A 68 12.31 37.85 5.12
N LEU A 69 13.06 38.43 6.07
CA LEU A 69 13.33 37.83 7.38
C LEU A 69 12.54 38.47 8.54
N VAL A 70 11.73 39.49 8.29
CA VAL A 70 11.19 40.35 9.38
C VAL A 70 10.07 39.69 10.20
N PHE A 71 9.41 38.68 9.65
CA PHE A 71 8.45 37.87 10.38
C PHE A 71 9.02 36.51 10.76
N THR A 72 10.28 36.22 10.46
CA THR A 72 10.88 34.90 10.66
C THR A 72 11.45 34.72 12.07
N ALA A 73 11.04 33.65 12.74
CA ALA A 73 11.60 33.23 14.03
C ALA A 73 12.52 32.01 13.86
N PHE A 74 13.83 32.21 13.93
CA PHE A 74 14.82 31.13 13.83
C PHE A 74 14.98 30.32 15.14
N SER A 75 14.72 30.95 16.29
CA SER A 75 14.85 30.29 17.59
C SER A 75 13.63 29.42 17.89
N GLY A 76 13.85 28.17 18.28
CA GLY A 76 12.79 27.27 18.72
C GLY A 76 11.99 27.80 19.93
N SER A 77 12.61 28.60 20.81
CA SER A 77 11.88 29.23 21.93
C SER A 77 10.96 30.35 21.47
N HIS A 78 11.35 31.10 20.43
CA HIS A 78 10.49 32.13 19.82
C HIS A 78 9.33 31.47 19.07
N GLN A 79 9.60 30.39 18.31
CA GLN A 79 8.59 29.60 17.63
C GLN A 79 7.53 29.04 18.61
N ASP A 80 7.97 28.49 19.75
CA ASP A 80 7.06 27.96 20.79
C ASP A 80 6.18 29.07 21.41
N ALA A 81 6.76 30.24 21.68
CA ALA A 81 6.02 31.38 22.23
C ALA A 81 4.99 31.93 21.23
N ILE A 82 5.37 32.05 19.95
CA ILE A 82 4.46 32.45 18.88
C ILE A 82 3.29 31.45 18.79
N LYS A 83 3.60 30.14 18.77
CA LYS A 83 2.58 29.06 18.75
C LYS A 83 1.58 29.20 19.90
N LYS A 84 2.07 29.36 21.14
CA LYS A 84 1.23 29.57 22.33
C LYS A 84 0.37 30.84 22.23
N GLY A 85 0.91 31.90 21.62
CA GLY A 85 0.15 33.12 21.31
C GLY A 85 -1.07 32.82 20.44
N PHE A 86 -0.88 32.09 19.33
CA PHE A 86 -1.98 31.69 18.45
C PHE A 86 -2.99 30.77 19.12
N GLU A 87 -2.53 29.74 19.85
CA GLU A 87 -3.39 28.83 20.60
C GLU A 87 -4.28 29.59 21.59
N ARG A 88 -3.69 30.55 22.33
CA ARG A 88 -4.44 31.43 23.25
C ARG A 88 -5.44 32.31 22.51
N ARG A 89 -5.01 32.99 21.43
CA ARG A 89 -5.87 33.89 20.63
C ARG A 89 -7.09 33.15 20.11
N ALA A 90 -6.91 31.93 19.59
CA ALA A 90 -7.99 31.08 19.12
C ALA A 90 -8.93 30.65 20.25
N ALA A 91 -8.38 30.25 21.41
CA ALA A 91 -9.17 29.80 22.56
C ALA A 91 -10.07 30.91 23.15
N VAL A 92 -9.60 32.17 23.16
CA VAL A 92 -10.36 33.30 23.74
C VAL A 92 -11.07 34.17 22.71
N GLY A 93 -10.89 33.89 21.40
CA GLY A 93 -11.45 34.70 20.32
C GLY A 93 -10.95 36.16 20.32
N ALA A 94 -9.69 36.40 20.68
CA ALA A 94 -9.15 37.75 20.81
C ALA A 94 -9.03 38.46 19.46
N LYS A 95 -9.60 39.66 19.38
CA LYS A 95 -9.53 40.54 18.21
C LYS A 95 -8.25 41.36 18.16
N LEU A 96 -7.74 41.79 19.31
CA LEU A 96 -6.48 42.53 19.40
C LEU A 96 -5.30 41.59 19.12
N TRP A 97 -4.33 42.07 18.35
CA TRP A 97 -3.09 41.34 18.11
C TRP A 97 -2.21 41.31 19.38
N ASP A 98 -1.97 40.11 19.91
CA ASP A 98 -1.16 39.86 21.12
C ASP A 98 -0.34 38.58 20.92
N ILE A 99 0.57 38.61 19.95
CA ILE A 99 1.46 37.48 19.62
C ILE A 99 2.90 37.86 19.99
N PRO A 100 3.59 37.08 20.84
CA PRO A 100 4.99 37.35 21.17
C PRO A 100 5.87 37.45 19.93
N TYR A 101 6.81 38.39 19.93
CA TYR A 101 7.81 38.62 18.87
C TYR A 101 7.27 39.10 17.51
N LEU A 102 5.95 39.12 17.29
CA LEU A 102 5.36 39.65 16.07
C LEU A 102 4.62 40.96 16.38
N PRO A 103 5.07 42.11 15.86
CA PRO A 103 4.47 43.41 16.20
C PRO A 103 3.14 43.69 15.49
N ILE A 104 2.83 42.95 14.43
CA ILE A 104 1.63 43.06 13.59
C ILE A 104 1.20 41.67 13.14
N ASP A 105 -0.08 41.47 12.82
CA ASP A 105 -0.51 40.26 12.10
C ASP A 105 0.08 40.31 10.69
N PRO A 106 0.94 39.36 10.27
CA PRO A 106 1.49 39.38 8.92
C PRO A 106 0.38 39.38 7.84
N ALA A 107 -0.78 38.81 8.15
CA ALA A 107 -1.94 38.81 7.26
C ALA A 107 -2.49 40.23 6.98
N ASP A 108 -2.31 41.19 7.90
CA ASP A 108 -2.79 42.57 7.74
C ASP A 108 -2.08 43.31 6.59
N ILE A 109 -0.93 42.80 6.14
CA ILE A 109 -0.12 43.36 5.04
C ILE A 109 0.09 42.37 3.89
N GLY A 110 -0.73 41.32 3.82
CA GLY A 110 -0.69 40.34 2.73
C GLY A 110 0.38 39.25 2.88
N CYS A 111 1.04 39.13 4.05
CA CYS A 111 1.98 38.04 4.31
C CYS A 111 1.27 36.77 4.79
N THR A 112 1.70 35.63 4.24
CA THR A 112 1.28 34.32 4.72
C THR A 112 2.17 33.87 5.88
N TYR A 113 1.58 33.09 6.79
CA TYR A 113 2.26 32.60 7.98
C TYR A 113 3.41 31.62 7.68
N GLU A 114 3.45 31.06 6.46
CA GLU A 114 4.53 30.21 5.96
C GLU A 114 5.91 30.91 5.98
N ALA A 115 5.95 32.25 5.91
CA ALA A 115 7.18 33.04 5.98
C ALA A 115 7.79 33.15 7.41
N VAL A 116 7.03 32.77 8.45
CA VAL A 116 7.42 32.95 9.86
C VAL A 116 8.35 31.85 10.37
N ILE A 117 8.32 30.65 9.75
CA ILE A 117 9.04 29.47 10.23
C ILE A 117 10.00 28.98 9.14
N ARG A 118 11.24 29.50 9.12
CA ARG A 118 12.33 28.93 8.34
C ARG A 118 13.14 27.96 9.19
N VAL A 119 13.38 26.76 8.67
CA VAL A 119 14.12 25.70 9.37
C VAL A 119 15.58 25.72 8.94
N ASN A 120 16.46 26.15 9.85
CA ASN A 120 17.91 25.98 9.75
C ASN A 120 18.41 24.98 10.80
N SER A 121 19.71 24.75 10.88
CA SER A 121 20.34 23.84 11.86
C SER A 121 20.04 24.17 13.33
N GLN A 122 19.44 25.33 13.64
CA GLN A 122 18.98 25.71 14.98
C GLN A 122 17.47 25.60 15.19
N SER A 123 16.71 25.27 14.15
CA SER A 123 15.25 25.18 14.25
C SER A 123 14.83 23.95 15.04
N GLY A 124 13.95 24.14 16.01
CA GLY A 124 13.62 23.11 16.98
C GLY A 124 12.77 21.97 16.39
N LYS A 125 12.74 20.83 17.09
CA LYS A 125 11.90 19.65 16.78
C LYS A 125 10.43 20.00 16.47
N ALA A 126 9.89 21.03 17.12
CA ALA A 126 8.52 21.49 16.93
C ALA A 126 8.29 22.16 15.55
N GLY A 127 9.28 22.87 15.01
CA GLY A 127 9.18 23.52 13.69
C GLY A 127 9.09 22.50 12.56
N ILE A 128 9.92 21.46 12.59
CA ILE A 128 9.87 20.37 11.59
C ILE A 128 8.53 19.64 11.64
N ALA A 129 8.04 19.32 12.84
CA ALA A 129 6.74 18.68 13.01
C ALA A 129 5.60 19.53 12.46
N TYR A 130 5.65 20.85 12.68
CA TYR A 130 4.68 21.79 12.13
C TYR A 130 4.68 21.81 10.60
N LEU A 131 5.86 21.84 9.96
CA LEU A 131 5.97 21.83 8.50
C LEU A 131 5.47 20.52 7.89
N VAL A 132 5.72 19.37 8.53
CA VAL A 132 5.14 18.08 8.11
C VAL A 132 3.63 18.09 8.28
N LYS A 133 3.09 18.66 9.36
CA LYS A 133 1.65 18.79 9.57
C LYS A 133 0.99 19.69 8.52
N GLN A 134 1.60 20.81 8.16
CA GLN A 134 1.04 21.71 7.14
C GLN A 134 1.18 21.11 5.72
N GLY A 135 2.37 20.65 5.35
CA GLY A 135 2.66 20.20 3.99
C GLY A 135 2.17 18.79 3.65
N LEU A 136 1.99 17.92 4.65
CA LEU A 136 1.54 16.52 4.45
C LEU A 136 0.26 16.17 5.22
N HIS A 137 -0.28 17.07 6.04
CA HIS A 137 -1.43 16.80 6.93
C HIS A 137 -1.20 15.66 7.92
N LEU A 138 0.05 15.49 8.36
CA LEU A 138 0.46 14.43 9.29
C LEU A 138 0.80 14.98 10.67
N ASP A 139 0.00 14.63 11.67
CA ASP A 139 0.32 14.88 13.09
C ASP A 139 1.23 13.79 13.67
N LEU A 140 2.53 14.10 13.74
CA LEU A 140 3.55 13.12 14.12
C LEU A 140 3.56 12.84 15.63
N PRO A 141 3.59 11.56 16.07
CA PRO A 141 3.85 11.20 17.47
C PRO A 141 5.16 11.80 17.98
N ARG A 142 5.22 12.11 19.28
CA ARG A 142 6.36 12.85 19.86
C ARG A 142 7.72 12.20 19.59
N ARG A 143 7.80 10.86 19.60
CA ARG A 143 9.05 10.12 19.36
C ARG A 143 9.42 10.10 17.88
N LEU A 144 8.43 10.04 16.98
CA LEU A 144 8.64 10.22 15.55
C LEU A 144 9.15 11.65 15.22
N GLN A 145 8.63 12.69 15.89
CA GLN A 145 9.17 14.06 15.73
C GLN A 145 10.67 14.13 16.07
N ILE A 146 11.09 13.43 17.12
CA ILE A 146 12.50 13.38 17.54
C ILE A 146 13.33 12.59 16.52
N SER A 147 12.85 11.42 16.09
CA SER A 147 13.53 10.57 15.11
C SER A 147 13.72 11.29 13.77
N PHE A 148 12.65 11.90 13.23
CA PHE A 148 12.72 12.61 11.97
C PHE A 148 13.58 13.88 12.06
N TYR A 149 13.57 14.58 13.19
CA TYR A 149 14.47 15.72 13.43
C TYR A 149 15.93 15.33 13.25
N GLN A 150 16.36 14.17 13.77
CA GLN A 150 17.74 13.69 13.60
C GLN A 150 18.10 13.44 12.13
N VAL A 151 17.14 12.96 11.33
CA VAL A 151 17.33 12.75 9.88
C VAL A 151 17.53 14.10 9.16
N VAL A 152 16.66 15.08 9.44
CA VAL A 152 16.76 16.42 8.85
C VAL A 152 18.05 17.12 9.28
N GLN A 153 18.43 17.00 10.56
CA GLN A 153 19.67 17.56 11.08
C GLN A 153 20.89 16.99 10.35
N ALA A 154 20.97 15.66 10.19
CA ALA A 154 22.09 15.03 9.49
C ALA A 154 22.21 15.50 8.03
N ILE A 155 21.09 15.73 7.34
CA ILE A 155 21.08 16.23 5.96
C ILE A 155 21.49 17.70 5.90
N SER A 156 20.98 18.53 6.82
CA SER A 156 21.34 19.96 6.90
C SER A 156 22.84 20.13 7.20
N ASP A 157 23.37 19.37 8.17
CA ASP A 157 24.79 19.39 8.53
C ASP A 157 25.68 18.93 7.36
N ALA A 158 25.26 17.93 6.59
CA ALA A 158 26.00 17.43 5.44
C ALA A 158 25.97 18.38 4.23
N THR A 159 24.88 19.11 4.04
CA THR A 159 24.70 20.01 2.88
C THR A 159 25.10 21.45 3.15
N ALA A 160 25.21 21.84 4.42
CA ALA A 160 25.40 23.23 4.88
C ALA A 160 24.37 24.22 4.28
N LYS A 161 23.19 23.73 3.90
CA LYS A 161 22.09 24.52 3.34
C LYS A 161 20.91 24.59 4.31
N GLU A 162 20.19 25.71 4.22
CA GLU A 162 18.85 25.81 4.79
C GLU A 162 17.91 24.86 4.04
N MET A 163 17.00 24.22 4.75
CA MET A 163 16.04 23.29 4.15
C MET A 163 14.68 23.97 4.00
N THR A 164 14.14 23.96 2.78
CA THR A 164 12.79 24.48 2.53
C THR A 164 11.72 23.50 3.03
N THR A 165 10.46 23.93 3.02
CA THR A 165 9.32 23.05 3.31
C THR A 165 9.25 21.87 2.34
N GLU A 166 9.54 22.09 1.06
CA GLU A 166 9.61 21.06 0.02
C GLU A 166 10.75 20.08 0.29
N ASP A 167 11.92 20.57 0.72
CA ASP A 167 13.04 19.71 1.09
C ASP A 167 12.69 18.79 2.27
N ILE A 168 12.03 19.35 3.30
CA ILE A 168 11.64 18.61 4.51
C ILE A 168 10.55 17.59 4.18
N THR A 169 9.49 17.98 3.47
CA THR A 169 8.41 17.06 3.09
C THR A 169 8.89 15.99 2.09
N GLY A 170 9.75 16.34 1.15
CA GLY A 170 10.40 15.40 0.25
C GLY A 170 11.32 14.42 0.99
N THR A 171 12.06 14.91 1.98
CA THR A 171 12.89 14.08 2.86
C THR A 171 12.05 13.13 3.71
N PHE A 172 10.91 13.61 4.24
CA PHE A 172 9.96 12.77 4.97
C PHE A 172 9.44 11.63 4.08
N ARG A 173 9.01 11.95 2.86
CA ARG A 173 8.52 10.96 1.89
C ARG A 173 9.57 9.91 1.54
N ARG A 174 10.82 10.32 1.28
CA ARG A 174 11.94 9.40 1.02
C ARG A 174 12.33 8.54 2.22
N THR A 175 12.25 9.10 3.42
CA THR A 175 12.68 8.42 4.66
C THR A 175 11.69 7.33 5.03
N TYR A 176 10.40 7.60 4.90
CA TYR A 176 9.32 6.70 5.31
C TYR A 176 8.56 6.07 4.13
N PHE A 177 9.15 6.08 2.93
CA PHE A 177 8.61 5.45 1.74
C PHE A 177 7.15 5.85 1.43
N LEU A 178 6.82 7.13 1.68
CA LEU A 178 5.45 7.62 1.63
C LEU A 178 5.08 8.10 0.23
N GLY A 179 4.19 7.35 -0.43
CA GLY A 179 3.68 7.63 -1.78
C GLY A 179 4.29 6.69 -2.83
N SER A 180 3.59 6.55 -3.97
CA SER A 180 3.96 5.58 -5.02
C SER A 180 5.36 5.80 -5.63
N GLN A 181 5.87 7.03 -5.61
CA GLN A 181 7.20 7.38 -6.12
C GLN A 181 8.35 7.00 -5.17
N TYR A 182 8.03 6.68 -3.91
CA TYR A 182 9.02 6.49 -2.85
C TYR A 182 9.03 5.06 -2.34
N GLN A 183 8.68 4.08 -3.17
CA GLN A 183 8.61 2.68 -2.74
C GLN A 183 9.98 2.16 -2.31
N GLY A 184 9.98 1.37 -1.23
CA GLY A 184 11.14 0.63 -0.77
C GLY A 184 11.30 -0.70 -1.49
N ARG A 185 12.17 -1.56 -0.97
CA ARG A 185 12.41 -2.91 -1.50
C ARG A 185 11.21 -3.84 -1.32
N LEU A 186 10.42 -3.61 -0.27
CA LEU A 186 9.17 -4.31 0.03
C LEU A 186 7.97 -3.44 -0.30
N VAL A 187 7.00 -4.00 -1.02
CA VAL A 187 5.73 -3.35 -1.34
C VAL A 187 4.58 -4.29 -1.02
N LEU A 188 3.60 -3.81 -0.24
CA LEU A 188 2.37 -4.55 0.04
C LEU A 188 1.42 -4.49 -1.15
N GLY A 189 1.08 -5.66 -1.69
CA GLY A 189 0.04 -5.84 -2.71
C GLY A 189 -1.31 -6.19 -2.09
N ALA A 190 -2.09 -6.99 -2.82
CA ALA A 190 -3.37 -7.51 -2.34
C ALA A 190 -3.19 -8.40 -1.11
N PHE A 191 -4.13 -8.34 -0.18
CA PHE A 191 -4.12 -9.19 1.01
C PHE A 191 -5.54 -9.46 1.52
N ASN A 192 -5.65 -10.48 2.35
CA ASN A 192 -6.84 -10.88 3.06
C ASN A 192 -6.51 -11.11 4.54
N LEU A 193 -7.46 -10.77 5.41
CA LEU A 193 -7.40 -11.03 6.84
C LEU A 193 -8.60 -11.89 7.25
N THR A 194 -8.32 -13.08 7.76
CA THR A 194 -9.35 -13.99 8.26
C THR A 194 -9.24 -14.17 9.78
N SER A 195 -10.39 -14.34 10.42
CA SER A 195 -10.46 -14.79 11.81
C SER A 195 -10.12 -16.28 11.87
N ILE A 196 -9.27 -16.66 12.80
CA ILE A 196 -9.08 -18.06 13.17
C ILE A 196 -9.98 -18.30 14.39
N GLU A 197 -11.20 -18.73 14.12
CA GLU A 197 -12.07 -19.34 15.12
C GLU A 197 -11.64 -20.82 15.22
N ASP A 198 -11.51 -21.37 16.43
CA ASP A 198 -11.08 -22.75 16.74
C ASP A 198 -9.57 -23.04 16.93
N VAL A 199 -8.95 -22.46 17.96
CA VAL A 199 -7.85 -23.15 18.66
C VAL A 199 -8.17 -23.17 20.15
N PRO A 200 -8.37 -24.34 20.79
CA PRO A 200 -8.45 -24.42 22.24
C PRO A 200 -7.21 -23.78 22.82
N ALA A 201 -7.38 -22.87 23.78
CA ALA A 201 -6.24 -22.30 24.49
C ALA A 201 -5.33 -23.45 24.97
N PRO A 202 -4.00 -23.36 24.80
CA PRO A 202 -3.11 -24.37 25.38
C PRO A 202 -3.39 -24.45 26.88
N GLU A 203 -3.61 -25.67 27.39
CA GLU A 203 -3.76 -25.92 28.83
C GLU A 203 -2.53 -25.31 29.54
N LYS A 204 -2.74 -24.24 30.29
CA LYS A 204 -1.69 -23.65 31.13
C LYS A 204 -1.58 -24.48 32.40
N ASP A 205 -0.35 -24.88 32.71
CA ASP A 205 0.02 -25.32 34.05
C ASP A 205 -0.32 -24.20 35.05
N ALA A 206 -1.06 -24.57 36.10
CA ALA A 206 -1.65 -23.66 37.08
C ALA A 206 -0.60 -23.04 38.01
N ALA A 207 0.07 -21.96 37.58
CA ALA A 207 0.86 -21.10 38.46
C ALA A 207 1.15 -19.72 37.82
N ASP A 208 0.13 -18.91 37.55
CA ASP A 208 0.22 -17.43 37.59
C ASP A 208 -1.14 -16.84 37.20
N SER A 209 -1.97 -16.60 38.22
CA SER A 209 -3.28 -15.95 38.10
C SER A 209 -3.13 -14.46 38.39
N ASP A 210 -2.95 -13.62 37.36
CA ASP A 210 -3.17 -12.16 37.42
C ASP A 210 -3.16 -11.47 36.02
N ALA A 211 -3.54 -12.19 34.96
CA ALA A 211 -3.77 -11.57 33.65
C ALA A 211 -5.23 -11.82 33.23
N GLU A 212 -6.02 -10.75 33.14
CA GLU A 212 -7.35 -10.77 32.51
C GLU A 212 -7.24 -11.36 31.10
N GLU A 213 -7.79 -12.56 30.92
CA GLU A 213 -7.79 -13.29 29.65
C GLU A 213 -8.86 -12.70 28.73
N ASP A 214 -8.46 -11.75 27.88
CA ASP A 214 -9.20 -11.47 26.66
C ASP A 214 -8.85 -12.59 25.67
N ALA A 215 -9.83 -13.45 25.35
CA ALA A 215 -9.70 -14.48 24.33
C ALA A 215 -9.57 -13.80 22.95
N SER A 216 -8.40 -13.22 22.69
CA SER A 216 -8.18 -12.41 21.48
C SER A 216 -8.27 -13.33 20.28
N ALA A 217 -9.31 -13.15 19.46
CA ALA A 217 -9.48 -13.84 18.19
C ALA A 217 -8.17 -13.74 17.39
N ARG A 218 -7.52 -14.87 17.14
CA ARG A 218 -6.33 -14.89 16.29
C ARG A 218 -6.71 -14.47 14.87
N ARG A 219 -5.85 -13.70 14.24
CA ARG A 219 -5.97 -13.26 12.85
C ARG A 219 -4.93 -13.97 12.01
N ARG A 220 -5.33 -14.38 10.81
CA ARG A 220 -4.43 -14.84 9.76
C ARG A 220 -4.35 -13.78 8.68
N PHE A 221 -3.13 -13.31 8.42
CA PHE A 221 -2.78 -12.52 7.25
C PHE A 221 -2.40 -13.47 6.12
N SER A 222 -2.95 -13.24 4.93
CA SER A 222 -2.50 -13.84 3.68
C SER A 222 -2.39 -12.73 2.64
N GLY A 223 -1.23 -12.51 2.03
CA GLY A 223 -1.09 -11.42 1.08
C GLY A 223 0.18 -11.42 0.28
N HIS A 224 0.21 -10.52 -0.70
CA HIS A 224 1.30 -10.34 -1.63
C HIS A 224 2.29 -9.32 -1.09
N ILE A 225 3.55 -9.70 -0.98
CA ILE A 225 4.65 -8.78 -0.71
C ILE A 225 5.62 -8.87 -1.89
N SER A 226 5.72 -7.79 -2.66
CA SER A 226 6.81 -7.66 -3.64
C SER A 226 8.10 -7.42 -2.88
N VAL A 227 9.13 -8.22 -3.16
CA VAL A 227 10.47 -8.13 -2.58
C VAL A 227 11.46 -8.01 -3.72
N ASP A 228 12.07 -6.83 -3.87
CA ASP A 228 12.97 -6.51 -4.99
C ASP A 228 12.33 -6.81 -6.36
N GLY A 229 11.04 -6.53 -6.51
CA GLY A 229 10.25 -6.75 -7.72
C GLY A 229 9.63 -8.14 -7.85
N VAL A 230 10.05 -9.12 -7.04
CA VAL A 230 9.49 -10.49 -7.06
C VAL A 230 8.36 -10.60 -6.04
N VAL A 231 7.15 -10.91 -6.50
CA VAL A 231 5.98 -11.05 -5.63
C VAL A 231 6.06 -12.34 -4.82
N ARG A 232 5.86 -12.27 -3.52
CA ARG A 232 5.76 -13.43 -2.63
C ARG A 232 4.38 -13.47 -2.01
N ILE A 233 3.73 -14.62 -2.13
CA ILE A 233 2.54 -14.94 -1.36
C ILE A 233 3.04 -15.35 0.02
N VAL A 234 2.65 -14.60 1.05
CA VAL A 234 3.08 -14.85 2.42
C VAL A 234 1.88 -14.95 3.34
N THR A 235 2.01 -15.82 4.33
CA THR A 235 0.99 -16.02 5.36
C THR A 235 1.60 -15.89 6.74
N GLY A 236 0.87 -15.30 7.66
CA GLY A 236 1.29 -15.22 9.06
C GLY A 236 0.10 -15.11 9.98
N GLU A 237 0.31 -15.46 11.24
CA GLU A 237 -0.73 -15.44 12.26
C GLU A 237 -0.32 -14.60 13.46
N GLY A 238 -1.30 -13.94 14.07
CA GLY A 238 -1.07 -13.11 15.25
C GLY A 238 -2.38 -12.82 15.97
N ASN A 239 -2.29 -12.11 17.09
CA ASN A 239 -3.45 -11.60 17.82
C ASN A 239 -4.10 -10.37 17.15
N GLY A 240 -3.58 -9.91 16.01
CA GLY A 240 -4.11 -8.79 15.24
C GLY A 240 -3.45 -8.70 13.84
N PRO A 241 -3.91 -7.78 12.99
CA PRO A 241 -3.38 -7.65 11.62
C PRO A 241 -1.88 -7.36 11.57
N LEU A 242 -1.39 -6.44 12.40
CA LEU A 242 0.02 -6.03 12.42
C LEU A 242 0.93 -7.19 12.89
N SER A 243 0.53 -7.91 13.93
CA SER A 243 1.30 -9.06 14.43
C SER A 243 1.27 -10.24 13.45
N ALA A 244 0.15 -10.47 12.78
CA ALA A 244 0.05 -11.47 11.72
C ALA A 244 0.97 -11.15 10.52
N LEU A 245 1.03 -9.88 10.10
CA LEU A 245 1.97 -9.46 9.05
C LEU A 245 3.44 -9.56 9.50
N LEU A 246 3.77 -9.15 10.73
CA LEU A 246 5.13 -9.31 11.26
C LEU A 246 5.55 -10.78 11.34
N ASN A 247 4.63 -11.69 11.71
CA ASN A 247 4.90 -13.12 11.69
C ASN A 247 5.16 -13.66 10.26
N ALA A 248 4.44 -13.14 9.26
CA ALA A 248 4.71 -13.46 7.86
C ALA A 248 6.10 -12.95 7.43
N ILE A 249 6.46 -11.72 7.82
CA ILE A 249 7.77 -11.14 7.51
C ILE A 249 8.91 -11.91 8.20
N GLU A 250 8.73 -12.34 9.44
CA GLU A 250 9.70 -13.20 10.14
C GLU A 250 9.89 -14.53 9.40
N SER A 251 8.79 -15.20 9.05
CA SER A 251 8.83 -16.54 8.45
C SER A 251 9.43 -16.56 7.05
N TYR A 252 9.16 -15.54 6.23
CA TYR A 252 9.55 -15.52 4.81
C TYR A 252 10.80 -14.68 4.52
N LEU A 253 11.16 -13.74 5.40
CA LEU A 253 12.27 -12.80 5.19
C LEU A 253 13.33 -12.83 6.28
N ASP A 254 13.15 -13.63 7.35
CA ASP A 254 14.06 -13.72 8.50
C ASP A 254 14.28 -12.35 9.18
N ILE A 255 13.22 -11.56 9.26
CA ILE A 255 13.23 -10.24 9.90
C ILE A 255 12.31 -10.30 11.12
N LYS A 256 12.94 -10.46 12.29
CA LYS A 256 12.24 -10.51 13.57
C LYS A 256 12.14 -9.12 14.20
N LEU A 257 10.92 -8.60 14.29
CA LEU A 257 10.60 -7.28 14.83
C LEU A 257 9.33 -7.35 15.69
N SER A 258 9.16 -6.37 16.58
CA SER A 258 7.97 -6.23 17.43
C SER A 258 7.51 -4.78 17.46
N VAL A 259 6.19 -4.58 17.57
CA VAL A 259 5.59 -3.24 17.68
C VAL A 259 5.90 -2.68 19.07
N ARG A 260 6.57 -1.52 19.11
CA ARG A 260 6.78 -0.75 20.33
C ARG A 260 5.72 0.33 20.52
N GLU A 261 5.33 0.99 19.44
CA GLU A 261 4.36 2.08 19.46
C GLU A 261 3.50 2.04 18.19
N TYR A 262 2.20 2.28 18.37
CA TYR A 262 1.24 2.46 17.30
C TYR A 262 0.43 3.73 17.59
N ALA A 263 0.31 4.60 16.59
CA ALA A 263 -0.56 5.76 16.65
C ALA A 263 -1.26 5.94 15.31
N GLU A 264 -2.46 6.49 15.35
CA GLU A 264 -3.26 6.78 14.16
C GLU A 264 -4.08 8.05 14.32
N HIS A 265 -4.44 8.68 13.20
CA HIS A 265 -5.48 9.70 13.14
C HIS A 265 -6.09 9.80 11.75
N ALA A 266 -7.26 10.44 11.65
CA ALA A 266 -7.90 10.75 10.39
C ALA A 266 -7.31 12.01 9.74
N ILE A 267 -7.12 11.98 8.42
CA ILE A 267 -6.82 13.12 7.57
C ILE A 267 -8.09 13.52 6.83
N GLY A 268 -8.47 14.80 6.94
CA GLY A 268 -9.65 15.36 6.30
C GLY A 268 -10.93 15.20 7.12
N GLU A 269 -12.07 15.60 6.55
CA GLU A 269 -13.39 15.54 7.18
C GLU A 269 -14.41 14.87 6.24
N GLY A 270 -15.47 14.29 6.80
CA GLY A 270 -16.56 13.68 6.04
C GLY A 270 -16.28 12.25 5.54
N SER A 271 -16.93 11.87 4.43
CA SER A 271 -16.94 10.50 3.89
C SER A 271 -15.69 10.14 3.08
N SER A 272 -14.80 11.09 2.80
CA SER A 272 -13.53 10.87 2.08
C SER A 272 -12.31 10.94 3.01
N THR A 273 -12.51 10.60 4.29
CA THR A 273 -11.45 10.58 5.29
C THR A 273 -10.44 9.47 4.98
N ARG A 274 -9.16 9.77 5.20
CA ARG A 274 -8.07 8.79 5.12
C ARG A 274 -7.49 8.57 6.51
N ALA A 275 -6.95 7.40 6.77
CA ALA A 275 -6.19 7.09 7.97
C ALA A 275 -4.70 7.37 7.75
N ALA A 276 -4.04 8.03 8.69
CA ALA A 276 -2.60 8.07 8.82
C ALA A 276 -2.18 7.14 9.97
N SER A 277 -1.26 6.22 9.70
CA SER A 277 -0.75 5.28 10.71
C SER A 277 0.75 5.44 10.90
N TYR A 278 1.19 5.37 12.15
CA TYR A 278 2.57 5.47 12.59
C TYR A 278 2.91 4.24 13.41
N VAL A 279 3.89 3.45 12.96
CA VAL A 279 4.32 2.22 13.64
C VAL A 279 5.79 2.35 13.96
N GLU A 280 6.15 2.12 15.22
CA GLU A 280 7.53 1.94 15.63
C GLU A 280 7.82 0.47 15.87
N LEU A 281 8.77 -0.07 15.13
CA LEU A 281 9.25 -1.44 15.28
C LEU A 281 10.60 -1.46 15.97
N VAL A 282 10.82 -2.46 16.81
CA VAL A 282 12.10 -2.72 17.47
C VAL A 282 12.51 -4.17 17.31
N SER A 283 13.81 -4.43 17.38
CA SER A 283 14.32 -5.79 17.56
C SER A 283 13.88 -6.34 18.93
N PRO A 284 13.64 -7.66 19.05
CA PRO A 284 13.18 -8.27 20.30
C PRO A 284 14.15 -8.15 21.48
N GLU A 285 15.43 -7.84 21.23
CA GLU A 285 16.43 -7.59 22.27
C GLU A 285 16.20 -6.25 23.00
N VAL A 286 15.41 -5.34 22.42
CA VAL A 286 15.11 -4.04 23.02
C VAL A 286 14.04 -4.19 24.10
N ASN A 287 14.34 -3.71 25.31
CA ASN A 287 13.38 -3.70 26.41
C ASN A 287 12.22 -2.73 26.11
N LEU A 288 11.03 -3.26 25.86
CA LEU A 288 9.81 -2.50 25.55
C LEU A 288 9.36 -1.57 26.70
N LYS A 289 9.79 -1.82 27.94
CA LYS A 289 9.47 -0.98 29.10
C LYS A 289 10.37 0.24 29.22
N ASP A 290 11.53 0.25 28.55
CA ASP A 290 12.41 1.41 28.53
C ASP A 290 11.97 2.42 27.47
N LYS A 291 11.11 3.35 27.90
CA LYS A 291 10.62 4.46 27.07
C LYS A 291 11.66 5.58 26.91
N SER A 292 12.79 5.52 27.62
CA SER A 292 13.81 6.59 27.62
C SER A 292 14.83 6.44 26.51
N SER A 293 15.08 5.22 26.04
CA SER A 293 16.05 4.97 24.98
C SER A 293 15.46 5.22 23.57
N SER A 294 16.07 6.17 22.85
CA SER A 294 15.87 6.35 21.41
C SER A 294 16.61 5.31 20.57
N SER A 295 17.44 4.43 21.18
CA SER A 295 18.27 3.48 20.42
C SER A 295 17.46 2.26 19.98
N GLY A 296 17.55 1.91 18.70
CA GLY A 296 17.16 0.60 18.18
C GLY A 296 15.72 0.47 17.65
N GLY A 297 14.95 1.55 17.58
CA GLY A 297 13.63 1.54 16.94
C GLY A 297 13.63 2.18 15.55
N VAL A 298 12.84 1.61 14.64
CA VAL A 298 12.59 2.16 13.30
C VAL A 298 11.13 2.52 13.16
N TRP A 299 10.87 3.69 12.57
CA TRP A 299 9.52 4.17 12.32
C TRP A 299 9.09 3.88 10.90
N GLY A 300 7.81 3.57 10.75
CA GLY A 300 7.12 3.50 9.47
C GLY A 300 5.86 4.36 9.51
N VAL A 301 5.56 4.94 8.35
CA VAL A 301 4.43 5.85 8.18
C VAL A 301 3.69 5.46 6.92
N ALA A 302 2.36 5.44 6.98
CA ALA A 302 1.52 5.25 5.81
C ALA A 302 0.22 6.04 5.91
N VAL A 303 -0.38 6.26 4.75
CA VAL A 303 -1.69 6.87 4.60
C VAL A 303 -2.52 6.02 3.64
N ASP A 304 -3.72 5.65 4.04
CA ASP A 304 -4.67 4.91 3.20
C ASP A 304 -6.12 5.28 3.52
N SER A 305 -7.07 5.00 2.63
CA SER A 305 -8.51 5.12 2.90
C SER A 305 -9.00 4.10 3.94
N ASP A 306 -8.33 2.95 4.04
CA ASP A 306 -8.64 1.90 4.99
C ASP A 306 -7.64 1.88 6.15
N ILE A 307 -8.17 1.86 7.39
CA ILE A 307 -7.37 1.94 8.62
C ILE A 307 -6.41 0.75 8.71
N VAL A 308 -6.89 -0.45 8.39
CA VAL A 308 -6.08 -1.67 8.47
C VAL A 308 -4.97 -1.64 7.43
N THR A 309 -5.29 -1.29 6.19
CA THR A 309 -4.34 -1.13 5.09
C THR A 309 -3.27 -0.08 5.42
N SER A 310 -3.67 1.07 6.01
CA SER A 310 -2.73 2.09 6.49
C SER A 310 -1.78 1.51 7.54
N GLY A 311 -2.29 0.80 8.56
CA GLY A 311 -1.47 0.16 9.57
C GLY A 311 -0.46 -0.87 9.01
N LEU A 312 -0.91 -1.74 8.10
CA LEU A 312 -0.06 -2.74 7.45
C LEU A 312 1.02 -2.10 6.55
N ARG A 313 0.67 -1.06 5.80
CA ARG A 313 1.65 -0.30 5.00
C ARG A 313 2.66 0.44 5.87
N ALA A 314 2.26 0.93 7.05
CA ALA A 314 3.19 1.54 8.00
C ALA A 314 4.19 0.50 8.54
N VAL A 315 3.77 -0.76 8.79
CA VAL A 315 4.70 -1.86 9.09
C VAL A 315 5.70 -2.08 7.96
N ILE A 316 5.24 -2.16 6.70
CA ILE A 316 6.12 -2.35 5.53
C ILE A 316 7.09 -1.17 5.37
N SER A 317 6.64 0.07 5.59
CA SER A 317 7.49 1.27 5.61
C SER A 317 8.61 1.16 6.67
N ALA A 318 8.28 0.72 7.89
CA ALA A 318 9.26 0.50 8.95
C ALA A 318 10.28 -0.59 8.57
N VAL A 319 9.80 -1.72 8.01
CA VAL A 319 10.66 -2.83 7.58
C VAL A 319 11.58 -2.42 6.43
N ASN A 320 11.10 -1.60 5.49
CA ASN A 320 11.92 -1.02 4.43
C ASN A 320 13.10 -0.19 4.96
N THR A 321 12.93 0.46 6.12
CA THR A 321 14.04 1.17 6.78
C THR A 321 15.11 0.20 7.28
N VAL A 322 14.73 -0.98 7.78
CA VAL A 322 15.65 -2.02 8.24
C VAL A 322 16.44 -2.65 7.10
N VAL A 323 15.83 -2.81 5.92
CA VAL A 323 16.44 -3.50 4.77
C VAL A 323 17.11 -2.57 3.76
N LYS A 324 17.17 -1.26 4.08
CA LYS A 324 17.71 -0.20 3.20
C LYS A 324 19.20 -0.40 2.87
N ASP A 325 19.98 -0.96 3.79
CA ASP A 325 21.44 -1.04 3.70
C ASP A 325 21.96 -2.42 3.24
N GLY A 326 21.63 -2.82 2.01
CA GLY A 326 22.28 -3.96 1.35
C GLY A 326 22.05 -5.33 2.02
N ARG A 327 21.13 -5.43 2.99
CA ARG A 327 20.77 -6.70 3.62
C ARG A 327 20.31 -7.67 2.54
N LYS A 328 21.04 -8.78 2.39
CA LYS A 328 20.62 -9.85 1.49
C LYS A 328 19.38 -10.51 2.09
N LEU A 329 18.25 -10.42 1.36
CA LEU A 329 17.02 -11.08 1.76
C LEU A 329 17.05 -12.52 1.22
N PRO A 330 16.40 -13.48 1.93
CA PRO A 330 16.30 -14.85 1.43
C PRO A 330 15.75 -14.84 0.00
N ALA A 331 16.41 -15.52 -0.94
CA ALA A 331 15.86 -15.72 -2.28
C ALA A 331 14.63 -16.64 -2.19
N LEU A 332 13.76 -16.61 -3.21
CA LEU A 332 12.70 -17.60 -3.37
C LEU A 332 13.33 -18.93 -3.78
N GLY A 333 13.97 -19.61 -2.83
CA GLY A 333 14.64 -20.89 -3.03
C GLY A 333 13.66 -22.04 -2.88
N LEU A 334 13.56 -22.89 -3.90
CA LEU A 334 12.61 -24.00 -3.95
C LEU A 334 13.31 -25.31 -3.57
N THR A 335 13.04 -25.81 -2.37
CA THR A 335 13.52 -27.07 -1.84
C THR A 335 12.35 -27.83 -1.26
N ILE A 336 12.01 -28.97 -1.88
CA ILE A 336 10.76 -29.69 -1.64
C ILE A 336 11.05 -31.02 -0.98
N GLY A 337 10.29 -31.36 0.07
CA GLY A 337 10.46 -32.59 0.84
C GLY A 337 10.03 -32.44 2.29
N VAL A 338 10.11 -33.53 3.05
CA VAL A 338 9.82 -33.52 4.50
C VAL A 338 10.87 -32.67 5.21
N GLY A 339 10.46 -31.53 5.75
CA GLY A 339 11.36 -30.56 6.39
C GLY A 339 12.06 -29.59 5.43
N GLY A 340 11.70 -29.59 4.14
CA GLY A 340 12.13 -28.54 3.21
C GLY A 340 11.51 -27.18 3.57
N PRO A 341 12.22 -26.06 3.38
CA PRO A 341 11.71 -24.74 3.71
C PRO A 341 10.57 -24.27 2.79
N SER A 342 10.39 -24.89 1.62
CA SER A 342 9.38 -24.45 0.67
C SER A 342 7.98 -24.95 1.02
N SER A 343 7.04 -24.04 0.97
CA SER A 343 5.62 -24.21 1.21
C SER A 343 4.81 -24.18 -0.10
N GLN A 344 3.50 -24.43 -0.01
CA GLN A 344 2.60 -24.21 -1.14
C GLN A 344 2.65 -22.76 -1.65
N ASN A 345 2.84 -21.78 -0.76
CA ASN A 345 2.87 -20.36 -1.13
C ASN A 345 4.13 -20.02 -1.94
N ASP A 346 5.25 -20.70 -1.71
CA ASP A 346 6.47 -20.52 -2.52
C ASP A 346 6.25 -21.02 -3.94
N VAL A 347 5.58 -22.17 -4.09
CA VAL A 347 5.19 -22.71 -5.41
C VAL A 347 4.20 -21.77 -6.10
N SER A 348 3.18 -21.28 -5.39
CA SER A 348 2.23 -20.30 -5.94
C SER A 348 2.93 -19.00 -6.34
N SER A 349 3.93 -18.55 -5.58
CA SER A 349 4.71 -17.36 -5.92
C SER A 349 5.44 -17.56 -7.25
N VAL A 350 5.99 -18.74 -7.52
CA VAL A 350 6.61 -19.06 -8.81
C VAL A 350 5.58 -19.01 -9.94
N VAL A 351 4.41 -19.61 -9.74
CA VAL A 351 3.31 -19.61 -10.71
C VAL A 351 2.86 -18.16 -11.01
N LEU A 352 2.68 -17.33 -9.98
CA LEU A 352 2.28 -15.94 -10.13
C LEU A 352 3.34 -15.10 -10.87
N ASN A 353 4.61 -15.18 -10.50
CA ASN A 353 5.66 -14.36 -11.12
C ASN A 353 5.95 -14.76 -12.57
N ASN A 354 5.86 -16.05 -12.90
CA ASN A 354 6.23 -16.54 -14.24
C ASN A 354 5.05 -16.62 -15.20
N LEU A 355 3.84 -16.88 -14.69
CA LEU A 355 2.64 -17.10 -15.52
C LEU A 355 1.55 -16.04 -15.30
N GLY A 356 1.66 -15.22 -14.26
CA GLY A 356 0.62 -14.24 -13.90
C GLY A 356 -0.63 -14.86 -13.27
N PHE A 357 -0.59 -16.15 -12.88
CA PHE A 357 -1.72 -16.86 -12.30
C PHE A 357 -1.71 -16.76 -10.76
N ASP A 358 -2.63 -15.97 -10.22
CA ASP A 358 -2.96 -15.95 -8.78
C ASP A 358 -4.00 -17.04 -8.49
N ILE A 359 -3.53 -18.22 -8.11
CA ILE A 359 -4.36 -19.43 -7.98
C ILE A 359 -5.06 -19.51 -6.61
N PRO A 360 -6.31 -20.02 -6.51
CA PRO A 360 -7.02 -20.11 -5.24
C PRO A 360 -6.37 -21.09 -4.25
N THR A 361 -6.47 -20.84 -2.94
CA THR A 361 -5.79 -21.63 -1.89
C THR A 361 -6.02 -23.13 -1.97
N ARG A 362 -7.21 -23.59 -2.38
CA ARG A 362 -7.45 -25.03 -2.58
C ARG A 362 -6.68 -25.60 -3.76
N MET A 363 -6.56 -24.84 -4.84
CA MET A 363 -5.77 -25.18 -6.01
C MET A 363 -4.27 -25.15 -5.66
N GLU A 364 -3.81 -24.20 -4.83
CA GLU A 364 -2.43 -24.17 -4.31
C GLU A 364 -2.07 -25.47 -3.60
N ALA A 365 -2.91 -25.91 -2.66
CA ALA A 365 -2.69 -27.14 -1.90
C ALA A 365 -2.66 -28.38 -2.81
N GLN A 366 -3.57 -28.46 -3.79
CA GLN A 366 -3.60 -29.56 -4.75
C GLN A 366 -2.37 -29.58 -5.65
N PHE A 367 -1.98 -28.42 -6.19
CA PHE A 367 -0.82 -28.31 -7.05
C PHE A 367 0.48 -28.57 -6.30
N TYR A 368 0.61 -28.05 -5.08
CA TYR A 368 1.75 -28.36 -4.21
C TYR A 368 1.89 -29.87 -3.97
N GLY A 369 0.78 -30.57 -3.72
CA GLY A 369 0.77 -32.04 -3.66
C GLY A 369 1.25 -32.71 -4.95
N ALA A 370 0.84 -32.20 -6.12
CA ALA A 370 1.30 -32.69 -7.42
C ALA A 370 2.82 -32.46 -7.60
N VAL A 371 3.32 -31.30 -7.21
CA VAL A 371 4.76 -30.97 -7.22
C VAL A 371 5.54 -31.94 -6.32
N GLN A 372 5.06 -32.22 -5.10
CA GLN A 372 5.70 -33.18 -4.19
C GLN A 372 5.77 -34.60 -4.77
N VAL A 373 4.67 -35.06 -5.37
CA VAL A 373 4.61 -36.38 -6.01
C VAL A 373 5.56 -36.45 -7.22
N TRP A 374 5.57 -35.42 -8.05
CA TRP A 374 6.46 -35.32 -9.20
C TRP A 374 7.94 -35.30 -8.78
N ALA A 375 8.29 -34.49 -7.76
CA ALA A 375 9.64 -34.40 -7.21
C ALA A 375 10.14 -35.76 -6.73
N LYS A 376 9.29 -36.47 -5.96
CA LYS A 376 9.58 -37.82 -5.49
C LYS A 376 9.76 -38.81 -6.63
N LYS A 377 8.94 -38.73 -7.68
CA LYS A 377 9.04 -39.60 -8.87
C LYS A 377 10.32 -39.34 -9.65
N MET A 378 10.77 -38.09 -9.73
CA MET A 378 12.00 -37.69 -10.41
C MET A 378 13.25 -37.82 -9.54
N GLY A 379 13.11 -38.15 -8.24
CA GLY A 379 14.22 -38.24 -7.29
C GLY A 379 14.90 -36.89 -7.01
N LYS A 380 14.14 -35.78 -7.08
CA LYS A 380 14.66 -34.41 -6.92
C LYS A 380 14.31 -33.83 -5.55
N GLU A 381 15.31 -33.30 -4.86
CA GLU A 381 15.14 -32.55 -3.61
C GLU A 381 15.04 -31.02 -3.84
N LYS A 382 15.56 -30.55 -4.98
CA LYS A 382 15.46 -29.15 -5.43
C LYS A 382 14.77 -29.10 -6.78
N ILE A 383 13.91 -28.11 -6.96
CA ILE A 383 13.17 -27.89 -8.20
C ILE A 383 13.39 -26.45 -8.62
N SER A 384 13.61 -26.23 -9.91
CA SER A 384 13.75 -24.90 -10.50
C SER A 384 12.39 -24.24 -10.75
N ALA A 385 12.38 -22.93 -10.96
CA ALA A 385 11.15 -22.21 -11.29
C ALA A 385 10.58 -22.70 -12.63
N GLU A 386 11.45 -22.97 -13.60
CA GLU A 386 11.11 -23.48 -14.93
C GLU A 386 10.39 -24.84 -14.85
N GLU A 387 10.89 -25.76 -14.02
CA GLU A 387 10.25 -27.07 -13.83
C GLU A 387 8.87 -26.98 -13.17
N ILE A 388 8.68 -26.05 -12.23
CA ILE A 388 7.35 -25.79 -11.65
C ILE A 388 6.40 -25.25 -12.72
N VAL A 389 6.88 -24.33 -13.56
CA VAL A 389 6.09 -23.76 -14.66
C VAL A 389 5.69 -24.83 -15.69
N GLU A 390 6.62 -25.71 -16.07
CA GLU A 390 6.32 -26.85 -16.95
C GLU A 390 5.28 -27.77 -16.32
N LEU A 391 5.49 -28.19 -15.07
CA LEU A 391 4.57 -29.06 -14.36
C LEU A 391 3.18 -28.41 -14.17
N PHE A 392 3.11 -27.11 -13.91
CA PHE A 392 1.85 -26.39 -13.79
C PHE A 392 1.06 -26.43 -15.11
N ASN A 393 1.73 -26.16 -16.23
CA ASN A 393 1.13 -26.19 -17.55
C ASN A 393 0.68 -27.61 -17.96
N GLU A 394 1.41 -28.65 -17.56
CA GLU A 394 1.01 -30.05 -17.76
C GLU A 394 -0.19 -30.43 -16.89
N THR A 395 -0.24 -29.95 -15.64
CA THR A 395 -1.30 -30.28 -14.68
C THR A 395 -2.60 -29.52 -15.01
N TYR A 396 -2.50 -28.27 -15.44
CA TYR A 396 -3.62 -27.38 -15.75
C TYR A 396 -3.52 -26.83 -17.19
N PRO A 397 -3.81 -27.69 -18.18
CA PRO A 397 -3.76 -27.31 -19.58
C PRO A 397 -4.76 -26.20 -19.89
N HIS A 398 -4.33 -25.20 -20.66
CA HIS A 398 -5.15 -24.08 -21.10
C HIS A 398 -4.76 -23.63 -22.52
N GLU A 399 -5.70 -23.04 -23.25
CA GLU A 399 -5.56 -22.78 -24.70
C GLU A 399 -4.45 -21.76 -25.06
N ASP A 400 -4.03 -20.92 -24.11
CA ASP A 400 -3.05 -19.85 -24.33
C ASP A 400 -1.58 -20.35 -24.35
N GLN A 401 -1.35 -21.65 -24.16
CA GLN A 401 -0.01 -22.26 -24.14
C GLN A 401 0.76 -22.13 -25.47
N SER A 402 0.10 -21.72 -26.56
CA SER A 402 0.73 -21.52 -27.88
C SER A 402 1.70 -20.33 -27.97
N SER A 403 1.73 -19.45 -26.96
CA SER A 403 2.59 -18.26 -26.92
C SER A 403 3.83 -18.39 -26.03
N SER A 404 4.00 -19.51 -25.31
CA SER A 404 5.16 -19.72 -24.42
C SER A 404 6.41 -20.22 -25.18
N PRO A 405 7.60 -19.63 -24.97
CA PRO A 405 8.85 -20.10 -25.58
C PRO A 405 9.30 -21.49 -25.09
N SER A 406 8.69 -22.02 -24.03
CA SER A 406 8.95 -23.37 -23.48
C SER A 406 7.90 -24.40 -23.87
N ALA A 407 7.12 -24.16 -24.93
CA ALA A 407 6.03 -25.04 -25.35
C ALA A 407 6.44 -26.51 -25.34
N SER A 408 5.91 -27.27 -24.38
CA SER A 408 6.04 -28.71 -24.33
C SER A 408 5.63 -29.29 -25.68
N SER A 409 6.45 -30.19 -26.22
CA SER A 409 6.16 -30.89 -27.49
C SER A 409 4.90 -31.77 -27.44
N VAL A 410 4.23 -31.86 -26.29
CA VAL A 410 3.01 -32.61 -26.08
C VAL A 410 1.83 -31.63 -26.02
N PRO A 411 0.90 -31.64 -27.00
CA PRO A 411 -0.26 -30.76 -26.97
C PRO A 411 -1.14 -31.05 -25.73
N PRO A 412 -1.77 -30.02 -25.13
CA PRO A 412 -2.62 -30.19 -23.96
C PRO A 412 -3.72 -31.21 -24.27
N LYS A 413 -3.88 -32.20 -23.39
CA LYS A 413 -4.90 -33.26 -23.53
C LYS A 413 -6.27 -32.74 -23.05
N LEU A 414 -6.73 -31.63 -23.61
CA LEU A 414 -8.07 -31.10 -23.38
C LEU A 414 -9.08 -31.96 -24.13
N VAL A 415 -10.02 -32.51 -23.37
CA VAL A 415 -11.09 -33.40 -23.87
C VAL A 415 -12.24 -32.56 -24.44
N PHE A 416 -12.43 -31.36 -23.89
CA PHE A 416 -13.41 -30.37 -24.34
C PHE A 416 -12.71 -29.04 -24.71
N LYS A 417 -13.04 -28.49 -25.89
CA LYS A 417 -12.52 -27.21 -26.37
C LYS A 417 -13.66 -26.32 -26.88
N LEU A 418 -13.66 -25.04 -26.49
CA LEU A 418 -14.68 -24.09 -26.93
C LEU A 418 -14.39 -23.64 -28.37
N VAL A 419 -15.33 -23.85 -29.30
CA VAL A 419 -15.19 -23.44 -30.71
C VAL A 419 -15.95 -22.15 -30.98
N SER A 420 -17.22 -22.11 -30.59
CA SER A 420 -18.09 -20.93 -30.72
C SER A 420 -19.12 -20.90 -29.60
N HIS A 421 -19.63 -19.71 -29.29
CA HIS A 421 -20.61 -19.54 -28.22
C HIS A 421 -21.49 -18.31 -28.45
N LYS A 422 -22.67 -18.37 -27.85
CA LYS A 422 -23.61 -17.27 -27.71
C LYS A 422 -24.30 -17.40 -26.36
N LEU A 423 -24.32 -16.33 -25.59
CA LEU A 423 -25.08 -16.23 -24.35
C LEU A 423 -26.30 -15.34 -24.58
N THR A 424 -27.49 -15.88 -24.33
CA THR A 424 -28.75 -15.16 -24.46
C THR A 424 -29.36 -14.91 -23.08
N ASN A 425 -29.78 -13.67 -22.82
CA ASN A 425 -30.49 -13.33 -21.59
C ASN A 425 -31.97 -13.72 -21.72
N LEU A 426 -32.47 -14.52 -20.78
CA LEU A 426 -33.87 -14.92 -20.69
C LEU A 426 -34.59 -14.15 -19.57
N GLU A 427 -35.91 -14.30 -19.47
CA GLU A 427 -36.69 -13.77 -18.35
C GLU A 427 -36.27 -14.40 -17.00
N GLY A 428 -36.38 -13.64 -15.91
CA GLY A 428 -36.17 -14.15 -14.54
C GLY A 428 -34.73 -14.47 -14.16
N SER A 429 -33.77 -13.61 -14.51
CA SER A 429 -32.32 -13.79 -14.26
C SER A 429 -31.73 -15.06 -14.88
N ARG A 430 -32.44 -15.71 -15.81
CA ARG A 430 -31.96 -16.91 -16.50
C ARG A 430 -31.11 -16.52 -17.71
N ARG A 431 -30.18 -17.41 -18.07
CA ARG A 431 -29.27 -17.32 -19.21
C ARG A 431 -29.35 -18.61 -20.01
N ARG A 432 -29.32 -18.52 -21.33
CA ARG A 432 -29.15 -19.66 -22.24
C ARG A 432 -27.77 -19.60 -22.88
N PHE A 433 -27.00 -20.67 -22.73
CA PHE A 433 -25.77 -20.89 -23.49
C PHE A 433 -26.11 -21.72 -24.73
N ASP A 434 -25.71 -21.25 -25.89
CA ASP A 434 -25.74 -21.98 -27.15
C ASP A 434 -24.31 -21.95 -27.73
N GLY A 435 -23.69 -23.10 -27.95
CA GLY A 435 -22.30 -23.12 -28.39
C GLY A 435 -21.89 -24.43 -29.01
N SER A 436 -20.70 -24.43 -29.58
CA SER A 436 -20.08 -25.58 -30.20
C SER A 436 -18.78 -25.93 -29.48
N VAL A 437 -18.63 -27.20 -29.14
CA VAL A 437 -17.52 -27.71 -28.32
C VAL A 437 -16.98 -28.97 -28.98
N THR A 438 -15.66 -29.16 -29.01
CA THR A 438 -15.10 -30.45 -29.43
C THR A 438 -15.29 -31.48 -28.31
N LEU A 439 -15.73 -32.69 -28.64
CA LEU A 439 -15.86 -33.81 -27.72
C LEU A 439 -14.57 -34.64 -27.61
N LEU A 440 -14.64 -35.63 -26.72
CA LEU A 440 -13.65 -36.58 -26.16
C LEU A 440 -12.44 -37.03 -26.99
N ASP A 441 -12.46 -36.88 -28.31
CA ASP A 441 -11.38 -37.24 -29.24
C ASP A 441 -10.56 -36.04 -29.75
N GLY A 442 -10.96 -34.81 -29.39
CA GLY A 442 -10.36 -33.56 -29.88
C GLY A 442 -10.62 -33.27 -31.36
N LYS A 443 -11.54 -34.01 -32.00
CA LYS A 443 -11.79 -33.96 -33.45
C LYS A 443 -13.27 -33.75 -33.80
N THR A 444 -14.18 -34.24 -32.97
CA THR A 444 -15.62 -34.19 -33.24
C THR A 444 -16.24 -32.96 -32.59
N GLU A 445 -16.71 -32.02 -33.40
CA GLU A 445 -17.42 -30.82 -32.96
C GLU A 445 -18.92 -31.12 -32.74
N VAL A 446 -19.45 -30.75 -31.57
CA VAL A 446 -20.86 -30.93 -31.22
C VAL A 446 -21.45 -29.63 -30.71
N THR A 447 -22.65 -29.31 -31.20
CA THR A 447 -23.44 -28.19 -30.71
C THR A 447 -24.18 -28.59 -29.45
N ILE A 448 -24.03 -27.78 -28.39
CA ILE A 448 -24.69 -27.96 -27.10
C ILE A 448 -25.51 -26.72 -26.76
N SER A 449 -26.61 -26.92 -26.03
CA SER A 449 -27.46 -25.83 -25.54
C SER A 449 -27.95 -26.15 -24.14
N GLY A 450 -27.97 -25.14 -23.27
CA GLY A 450 -28.35 -25.30 -21.87
C GLY A 450 -28.77 -23.98 -21.23
N GLU A 451 -29.63 -24.07 -20.22
CA GLU A 451 -30.14 -22.91 -19.48
C GLU A 451 -29.73 -22.98 -18.01
N GLY A 452 -29.33 -21.84 -17.46
CA GLY A 452 -28.94 -21.69 -16.06
C GLY A 452 -29.30 -20.32 -15.50
N ASN A 453 -29.02 -20.12 -14.22
CA ASN A 453 -29.14 -18.82 -13.53
C ASN A 453 -27.91 -17.91 -13.74
N GLY A 454 -26.94 -18.34 -14.57
CA GLY A 454 -25.73 -17.60 -14.88
C GLY A 454 -24.97 -18.24 -16.05
N PRO A 455 -23.88 -17.61 -16.52
CA PRO A 455 -23.12 -18.11 -17.67
C PRO A 455 -22.51 -19.50 -17.45
N LEU A 456 -21.91 -19.74 -16.28
CA LEU A 456 -21.26 -21.02 -15.97
C LEU A 456 -22.26 -22.15 -15.77
N SER A 457 -23.37 -21.88 -15.07
CA SER A 457 -24.43 -22.88 -14.86
C SER A 457 -25.17 -23.23 -16.15
N ALA A 458 -25.34 -22.27 -17.06
CA ALA A 458 -25.92 -22.53 -18.38
C ALA A 458 -25.02 -23.44 -19.24
N LEU A 459 -23.70 -23.22 -19.23
CA LEU A 459 -22.75 -24.13 -19.89
C LEU A 459 -22.75 -25.51 -19.24
N LEU A 460 -22.75 -25.58 -17.90
CA LEU A 460 -22.76 -26.86 -17.19
C LEU A 460 -24.02 -27.67 -17.53
N ALA A 461 -25.18 -27.02 -17.61
CA ALA A 461 -26.43 -27.63 -18.06
C ALA A 461 -26.36 -28.09 -19.52
N ALA A 462 -25.65 -27.36 -20.39
CA ALA A 462 -25.44 -27.75 -21.78
C ALA A 462 -24.53 -28.97 -21.93
N LEU A 463 -23.55 -29.14 -21.03
CA LEU A 463 -22.65 -30.29 -21.02
C LEU A 463 -23.27 -31.54 -20.40
N GLN A 464 -24.20 -31.38 -19.46
CA GLN A 464 -24.78 -32.47 -18.67
C GLN A 464 -25.29 -33.68 -19.50
N PRO A 465 -25.96 -33.50 -20.66
CA PRO A 465 -26.42 -34.63 -21.49
C PRO A 465 -25.29 -35.47 -22.10
N HIS A 466 -24.07 -34.93 -22.15
CA HIS A 466 -22.89 -35.57 -22.74
C HIS A 466 -21.97 -36.18 -21.67
N LEU A 467 -22.39 -36.19 -20.41
CA LEU A 467 -21.61 -36.67 -19.27
C LEU A 467 -22.34 -37.84 -18.60
N SER A 468 -21.57 -38.77 -18.05
CA SER A 468 -22.08 -39.99 -17.39
C SER A 468 -22.68 -39.72 -16.01
N SER A 469 -22.29 -38.62 -15.36
CA SER A 469 -22.69 -38.25 -14.00
C SER A 469 -22.90 -36.74 -13.88
N PRO A 470 -23.70 -36.27 -12.90
CA PRO A 470 -23.88 -34.85 -12.67
C PRO A 470 -22.60 -34.17 -12.19
N LEU A 471 -22.34 -32.98 -12.73
CA LEU A 471 -21.26 -32.10 -12.30
C LEU A 471 -21.82 -30.92 -11.51
N SER A 472 -21.06 -30.47 -10.52
CA SER A 472 -21.33 -29.24 -9.78
C SER A 472 -20.07 -28.39 -9.65
N ILE A 473 -20.24 -27.06 -9.68
CA ILE A 473 -19.15 -26.12 -9.40
C ILE A 473 -19.00 -26.01 -7.89
N ARG A 474 -17.82 -26.39 -7.38
CA ARG A 474 -17.48 -26.25 -5.95
C ARG A 474 -16.87 -24.89 -5.65
N GLU A 475 -15.99 -24.42 -6.53
CA GLU A 475 -15.29 -23.16 -6.37
C GLU A 475 -15.10 -22.47 -7.72
N PHE A 476 -15.23 -21.15 -7.72
CA PHE A 476 -14.93 -20.29 -8.85
C PHE A 476 -14.14 -19.09 -8.32
N SER A 477 -13.03 -18.79 -8.96
CA SER A 477 -12.22 -17.60 -8.71
C SER A 477 -11.77 -17.01 -10.03
N GLU A 478 -11.54 -15.71 -10.05
CA GLU A 478 -11.11 -14.98 -11.23
C GLU A 478 -10.27 -13.77 -10.85
N HIS A 479 -9.28 -13.48 -11.68
CA HIS A 479 -8.51 -12.25 -11.61
C HIS A 479 -8.07 -11.78 -13.00
N SER A 480 -7.63 -10.53 -13.07
CA SER A 480 -7.05 -9.92 -14.27
C SER A 480 -5.57 -10.24 -14.38
N ILE A 481 -5.10 -10.49 -15.61
CA ILE A 481 -3.69 -10.62 -15.97
C ILE A 481 -3.28 -9.46 -16.88
N GLY A 482 -2.22 -8.77 -16.49
CA GLY A 482 -1.67 -7.62 -17.22
C GLY A 482 -2.28 -6.29 -16.75
N GLU A 483 -1.88 -5.21 -17.42
CA GLU A 483 -2.34 -3.84 -17.16
C GLU A 483 -2.73 -3.15 -18.47
N GLY A 484 -3.58 -2.12 -18.38
CA GLY A 484 -3.98 -1.31 -19.54
C GLY A 484 -5.16 -1.88 -20.33
N THR A 485 -5.15 -1.73 -21.66
CA THR A 485 -6.26 -2.11 -22.54
C THR A 485 -6.24 -3.56 -22.99
N ASP A 486 -5.11 -4.26 -22.80
CA ASP A 486 -4.91 -5.64 -23.23
C ASP A 486 -5.04 -6.65 -22.06
N VAL A 487 -5.73 -6.25 -21.00
CA VAL A 487 -5.97 -7.09 -19.82
C VAL A 487 -6.76 -8.33 -20.22
N ARG A 488 -6.27 -9.49 -19.78
CA ARG A 488 -6.98 -10.78 -19.91
C ARG A 488 -7.58 -11.17 -18.57
N ALA A 489 -8.62 -11.98 -18.60
CA ALA A 489 -9.16 -12.66 -17.43
C ALA A 489 -8.58 -14.07 -17.34
N ALA A 490 -8.16 -14.47 -16.15
CA ALA A 490 -7.90 -15.85 -15.81
C ALA A 490 -8.94 -16.33 -14.79
N SER A 491 -9.60 -17.43 -15.12
CA SER A 491 -10.65 -18.02 -14.30
C SER A 491 -10.24 -19.43 -13.89
N TYR A 492 -10.56 -19.78 -12.64
CA TYR A 492 -10.28 -21.07 -12.03
C TYR A 492 -11.60 -21.67 -11.57
N VAL A 493 -11.89 -22.90 -12.01
CA VAL A 493 -13.13 -23.61 -11.62
C VAL A 493 -12.77 -24.97 -11.08
N GLU A 494 -13.25 -25.29 -9.88
CA GLU A 494 -13.27 -26.66 -9.38
C GLU A 494 -14.63 -27.30 -9.67
N LEU A 495 -14.62 -28.38 -10.45
CA LEU A 495 -15.80 -29.23 -10.66
C LEU A 495 -15.72 -30.47 -9.80
N VAL A 496 -16.86 -30.87 -9.23
CA VAL A 496 -17.04 -32.13 -8.51
C VAL A 496 -18.06 -32.98 -9.25
N MET A 497 -17.70 -34.25 -9.48
CA MET A 497 -18.61 -35.27 -9.99
C MET A 497 -19.08 -36.16 -8.83
N ASP A 498 -20.39 -36.20 -8.62
CA ASP A 498 -20.97 -37.12 -7.65
C ASP A 498 -20.92 -38.54 -8.20
N GLY A 499 -20.37 -39.48 -7.40
CA GLY A 499 -20.38 -40.90 -7.73
C GLY A 499 -21.82 -41.41 -7.78
N GLY A 500 -22.33 -41.72 -8.97
CA GLY A 500 -23.73 -42.13 -9.17
C GLY A 500 -24.15 -43.42 -8.45
N ALA A 501 -23.21 -44.14 -7.81
CA ALA A 501 -23.48 -45.30 -6.95
C ALA A 501 -22.87 -45.05 -5.55
N ALA A 502 -23.51 -45.58 -4.49
CA ALA A 502 -23.10 -45.40 -3.10
C ALA A 502 -21.66 -45.85 -2.77
N THR A 503 -20.97 -46.51 -3.70
CA THR A 503 -19.59 -47.00 -3.61
C THR A 503 -18.62 -46.33 -4.59
N ALA A 504 -19.07 -45.43 -5.48
CA ALA A 504 -18.21 -44.72 -6.42
C ALA A 504 -17.56 -43.50 -5.75
N ALA A 505 -16.23 -43.41 -5.81
CA ALA A 505 -15.49 -42.29 -5.22
C ALA A 505 -15.88 -40.96 -5.89
N LYS A 506 -16.15 -39.93 -5.08
CA LYS A 506 -16.27 -38.56 -5.58
C LYS A 506 -14.94 -38.14 -6.18
N SER A 507 -14.96 -37.59 -7.39
CA SER A 507 -13.79 -37.01 -8.04
C SER A 507 -13.98 -35.51 -8.22
N SER A 508 -12.88 -34.75 -8.11
CA SER A 508 -12.86 -33.33 -8.46
C SER A 508 -11.65 -33.02 -9.33
N ALA A 509 -11.78 -31.98 -10.13
CA ALA A 509 -10.69 -31.44 -10.93
C ALA A 509 -10.82 -29.94 -11.06
N TRP A 510 -9.67 -29.26 -11.08
CA TRP A 510 -9.58 -27.86 -11.42
C TRP A 510 -9.42 -27.67 -12.92
N GLY A 511 -9.97 -26.58 -13.42
CA GLY A 511 -9.72 -26.08 -14.76
C GLY A 511 -9.30 -24.62 -14.72
N LEU A 512 -8.37 -24.28 -15.60
CA LEU A 512 -7.86 -22.93 -15.83
C LEU A 512 -8.32 -22.48 -17.22
N GLY A 513 -8.94 -21.30 -17.29
CA GLY A 513 -9.31 -20.66 -18.54
C GLY A 513 -8.76 -19.25 -18.62
N VAL A 514 -8.17 -18.89 -19.75
CA VAL A 514 -7.63 -17.55 -20.03
C VAL A 514 -8.28 -17.01 -21.30
N ASP A 515 -8.79 -15.79 -21.23
CA ASP A 515 -9.41 -15.09 -22.37
C ASP A 515 -9.48 -13.58 -22.12
N GLN A 516 -9.64 -12.76 -23.16
CA GLN A 516 -9.94 -11.33 -22.99
C GLN A 516 -11.36 -11.10 -22.46
N SER A 517 -12.28 -12.02 -22.73
CA SER A 517 -13.63 -12.03 -22.20
C SER A 517 -13.69 -12.80 -20.89
N ILE A 518 -14.04 -12.09 -19.80
CA ILE A 518 -14.34 -12.65 -18.47
C ILE A 518 -15.30 -13.85 -18.54
N THR A 519 -16.32 -13.77 -19.40
CA THR A 519 -17.29 -14.87 -19.51
C THR A 519 -16.68 -16.07 -20.25
N ALA A 520 -15.86 -15.83 -21.28
CA ALA A 520 -15.23 -16.89 -22.04
C ALA A 520 -14.10 -17.58 -21.26
N SER A 521 -13.32 -16.85 -20.46
CA SER A 521 -12.32 -17.44 -19.55
C SER A 521 -13.00 -18.40 -18.56
N GLY A 522 -14.13 -18.00 -17.98
CA GLY A 522 -14.93 -18.85 -17.11
C GLY A 522 -15.43 -20.14 -17.80
N TRP A 523 -15.92 -20.05 -19.04
CA TRP A 523 -16.33 -21.23 -19.80
C TRP A 523 -15.17 -22.17 -20.12
N LYS A 524 -14.02 -21.62 -20.55
CA LYS A 524 -12.81 -22.41 -20.79
C LYS A 524 -12.36 -23.15 -19.53
N ALA A 525 -12.42 -22.49 -18.36
CA ALA A 525 -12.12 -23.11 -17.08
C ALA A 525 -13.07 -24.28 -16.75
N VAL A 526 -14.38 -24.13 -16.98
CA VAL A 526 -15.37 -25.22 -16.81
C VAL A 526 -15.04 -26.40 -17.73
N LEU A 527 -14.73 -26.15 -19.01
CA LEU A 527 -14.42 -27.21 -19.99
C LEU A 527 -13.10 -27.94 -19.66
N ALA A 528 -12.09 -27.20 -19.21
CA ALA A 528 -10.83 -27.76 -18.74
C ALA A 528 -11.05 -28.65 -17.50
N ALA A 529 -11.83 -28.17 -16.52
CA ALA A 529 -12.17 -28.96 -15.33
C ALA A 529 -12.94 -30.24 -15.70
N ALA A 530 -13.95 -30.13 -16.58
CA ALA A 530 -14.75 -31.27 -17.03
C ALA A 530 -13.92 -32.34 -17.75
N SER A 531 -12.88 -31.91 -18.48
CA SER A 531 -11.91 -32.81 -19.10
C SER A 531 -11.13 -33.63 -18.07
N GLY A 532 -10.75 -33.00 -16.95
CA GLY A 532 -10.02 -33.65 -15.86
C GLY A 532 -10.86 -34.66 -15.07
N VAL A 533 -12.12 -34.33 -14.76
CA VAL A 533 -12.98 -35.22 -13.98
C VAL A 533 -13.39 -36.47 -14.77
N ASN A 534 -13.61 -36.34 -16.09
CA ASN A 534 -14.05 -37.46 -16.93
C ASN A 534 -12.90 -38.43 -17.28
N SER A 535 -11.66 -37.93 -17.39
CA SER A 535 -10.48 -38.79 -17.64
C SER A 535 -10.11 -39.67 -16.43
N ALA A 536 -10.42 -39.24 -15.20
CA ALA A 536 -10.28 -40.06 -13.99
C ALA A 536 -11.22 -41.28 -13.97
N GLY A 537 -12.35 -41.24 -14.70
CA GLY A 537 -13.28 -42.36 -14.83
C GLY A 537 -12.79 -43.48 -15.78
N VAL A 538 -11.82 -43.20 -16.65
CA VAL A 538 -11.33 -44.14 -17.67
C VAL A 538 -10.09 -44.92 -17.19
N ALA A 539 -9.43 -44.49 -16.11
CA ALA A 539 -8.18 -45.08 -15.63
C ALA A 539 -8.31 -46.48 -14.98
N ASN A 540 -9.53 -47.03 -14.80
CA ASN A 540 -9.76 -48.37 -14.23
C ASN A 540 -10.27 -49.42 -15.25
N GLY A 541 -10.17 -49.15 -16.55
CA GLY A 541 -10.79 -49.95 -17.60
C GLY A 541 -9.85 -50.58 -18.63
N HIS A 542 -8.64 -51.01 -18.26
CA HIS A 542 -7.83 -51.88 -19.13
C HIS A 542 -7.22 -53.05 -18.33
N ALA A 543 -7.89 -54.19 -18.42
CA ALA A 543 -7.33 -55.54 -18.34
C ALA A 543 -7.79 -56.31 -19.57
#